data_AF-A0A323TZY2-F1
#
_entry.id   AF-A0A323TZY2-F1
#
_cell.length_a   1.000
_cell.length_b   1.000
_cell.length_c   1.000
_cell.angle_alpha   90.00
_cell.angle_beta   90.00
_cell.angle_gamma   90.00
#
_symmetry.space_group_name_H-M   'P 1'
#
loop_
_entity.id
_entity.type
_entity.pdbx_description
1 polymer ?
#
loop_
_entity_poly.entity_id
_entity_poly.type
_entity_poly.pdbx_seq_one_letter_code
_entity_poly.pdbx_strand_id
1 'polypeptide(L)'
;MHDSVISIHDLFPGMELESDIYDQFNHLLIRKGTILTTEHMKRLTNEQQTYFIYRMQQTSSARDVELLANQLTLFLKRITFVEELGIDLDEMRDNYYFPEPSLTDPNWKEKMSCDFIQKVNYAFIEKRTEHLNPHPDHISKEHLVYICEQIAYWLNEAFWKKSINPLEFYQLSIEKIGTSTEGFIEFWQQYFVPLPEGAVVLLKDGRECEVSAVSVDKPFSPLLTYLDNQEGKTYFVEDISGEIEYVQPMIILSLDDRNQ
;
A
#
# COMPACT_ATOMS: atom_id res chain seq x y z
N MET A 1 -16.79 14.16 10.26
CA MET A 1 -18.03 14.57 9.59
C MET A 1 -18.27 16.04 9.83
N HIS A 2 -18.14 16.88 8.80
CA HIS A 2 -18.63 18.26 8.86
C HIS A 2 -20.04 18.27 8.28
N ASP A 3 -21.04 18.19 9.16
CA ASP A 3 -22.40 18.51 8.77
C ASP A 3 -22.45 20.01 8.47
N SER A 4 -22.73 20.36 7.22
CA SER A 4 -23.11 21.73 6.86
C SER A 4 -24.62 21.80 6.70
N VAL A 5 -25.15 23.00 6.91
CA VAL A 5 -26.57 23.25 6.94
C VAL A 5 -26.89 24.14 5.75
N ILE A 6 -27.87 23.74 4.93
CA ILE A 6 -28.36 24.56 3.81
C ILE A 6 -29.73 25.12 4.15
N SER A 7 -29.94 26.41 3.91
CA SER A 7 -31.26 27.02 4.07
C SER A 7 -32.15 26.62 2.90
N ILE A 8 -33.44 26.43 3.14
CA ILE A 8 -34.41 26.21 2.06
C ILE A 8 -34.44 27.38 1.06
N HIS A 9 -34.07 28.58 1.51
CA HIS A 9 -34.01 29.79 0.67
C HIS A 9 -32.85 29.79 -0.32
N ASP A 10 -31.83 28.95 -0.08
CA ASP A 10 -30.66 28.83 -0.95
C ASP A 10 -30.90 27.81 -2.07
N LEU A 11 -32.02 27.09 -2.04
CA LEU A 11 -32.42 26.09 -3.02
C LEU A 11 -33.44 26.68 -4.01
N PHE A 12 -33.29 26.38 -5.30
CA PHE A 12 -34.21 26.85 -6.34
C PHE A 12 -34.41 25.82 -7.46
N PRO A 13 -35.58 25.83 -8.15
CA PRO A 13 -35.82 24.95 -9.29
C PRO A 13 -34.78 25.18 -10.40
N GLY A 14 -34.24 24.09 -10.95
CA GLY A 14 -33.17 24.10 -11.95
C GLY A 14 -31.77 23.97 -11.37
N MET A 15 -31.61 24.07 -10.05
CA MET A 15 -30.33 23.79 -9.36
C MET A 15 -30.03 22.29 -9.38
N GLU A 16 -28.85 21.89 -9.83
CA GLU A 16 -28.33 20.54 -9.63
C GLU A 16 -27.70 20.44 -8.24
N LEU A 17 -28.11 19.44 -7.46
CA LEU A 17 -27.59 19.26 -6.10
C LEU A 17 -26.18 18.68 -6.11
N GLU A 18 -25.24 19.38 -5.47
CA GLU A 18 -23.87 18.88 -5.29
C GLU A 18 -23.76 17.86 -4.15
N SER A 19 -24.79 17.73 -3.31
CA SER A 19 -24.83 16.85 -2.14
C SER A 19 -26.23 16.35 -1.82
N ASP A 20 -26.31 15.29 -1.02
CA ASP A 20 -27.58 14.75 -0.53
C ASP A 20 -28.22 15.71 0.49
N ILE A 21 -29.55 15.80 0.47
CA ILE A 21 -30.34 16.59 1.42
C ILE A 21 -31.05 15.62 2.38
N TYR A 22 -30.85 15.83 3.69
CA TYR A 22 -31.51 15.07 4.74
C TYR A 22 -32.37 16.00 5.63
N ASP A 23 -33.41 15.43 6.25
CA ASP A 23 -34.14 16.10 7.34
C ASP A 23 -33.33 16.07 8.66
N GLN A 24 -33.84 16.76 9.67
CA GLN A 24 -33.27 16.77 11.03
C GLN A 24 -33.23 15.38 11.71
N PHE A 25 -34.01 14.41 11.23
CA PHE A 25 -34.07 13.03 11.73
C PHE A 25 -33.20 12.08 10.91
N ASN A 26 -32.38 12.62 10.00
CA ASN A 26 -31.47 11.88 9.16
C ASN A 26 -32.11 11.03 8.05
N HIS A 27 -33.35 11.34 7.64
CA HIS A 27 -33.98 10.72 6.49
C HIS A 27 -33.58 11.43 5.19
N LEU A 28 -33.20 10.65 4.18
CA LEU A 28 -32.85 11.16 2.86
C LEU A 28 -34.09 11.73 2.16
N LEU A 29 -34.05 13.02 1.83
CA LEU A 29 -35.12 13.72 1.12
C LEU A 29 -34.86 13.77 -0.39
N ILE A 30 -33.64 14.16 -0.78
CA ILE A 30 -33.23 14.29 -2.19
C ILE A 30 -31.77 13.85 -2.34
N ARG A 31 -31.48 13.11 -3.43
CA ARG A 31 -30.13 12.63 -3.75
C ARG A 31 -29.30 13.68 -4.51
N LYS A 32 -27.99 13.65 -4.28
CA LYS A 32 -26.97 14.32 -5.11
C LYS A 32 -27.19 14.05 -6.61
N GLY A 33 -26.91 15.05 -7.44
CA GLY A 33 -27.08 15.01 -8.90
C GLY A 33 -28.51 15.19 -9.38
N THR A 34 -29.47 15.36 -8.45
CA THR A 34 -30.86 15.67 -8.82
C THR A 34 -30.94 17.14 -9.22
N ILE A 35 -31.53 17.42 -10.39
CA ILE A 35 -31.96 18.76 -10.77
C ILE A 35 -33.27 19.07 -10.04
N LEU A 36 -33.27 20.08 -9.18
CA LEU A 36 -34.43 20.44 -8.38
C LEU A 36 -35.59 20.88 -9.27
N THR A 37 -36.77 20.33 -9.02
CA THR A 37 -38.00 20.70 -9.69
C THR A 37 -38.88 21.53 -8.74
N THR A 38 -39.90 22.18 -9.27
CA THR A 38 -40.91 22.86 -8.44
C THR A 38 -41.61 21.90 -7.47
N GLU A 39 -41.73 20.61 -7.83
CA GLU A 39 -42.31 19.59 -6.96
C GLU A 39 -41.37 19.25 -5.79
N HIS A 40 -40.07 19.14 -6.05
CA HIS A 40 -39.06 18.98 -4.99
C HIS A 40 -39.10 20.14 -3.99
N MET A 41 -39.18 21.38 -4.49
CA MET A 41 -39.27 22.56 -3.63
C MET A 41 -40.54 22.57 -2.79
N LYS A 42 -41.70 22.19 -3.36
CA LYS A 42 -42.95 22.06 -2.60
C LYS A 42 -42.82 21.01 -1.49
N ARG A 43 -42.20 19.87 -1.79
CA ARG A 43 -41.97 18.79 -0.83
C ARG A 43 -41.10 19.26 0.33
N LEU A 44 -39.96 19.90 0.04
CA LEU A 44 -39.06 20.45 1.06
C LEU A 44 -39.75 21.52 1.92
N THR A 45 -40.52 22.44 1.32
CA THR A 45 -41.24 23.46 2.09
C THR A 45 -42.30 22.86 3.02
N ASN A 46 -42.93 21.75 2.61
CA ASN A 46 -43.93 21.06 3.43
C ASN A 46 -43.34 20.35 4.66
N GLU A 47 -42.02 20.11 4.69
CA GLU A 47 -41.34 19.57 5.88
C GLU A 47 -41.30 20.57 7.05
N GLN A 48 -41.73 21.83 6.84
CA GLN A 48 -41.75 22.91 7.84
C GLN A 48 -40.39 23.18 8.49
N GLN A 49 -39.30 22.83 7.80
CA GLN A 49 -37.94 23.06 8.24
C GLN A 49 -37.36 24.27 7.53
N THR A 50 -36.67 25.14 8.28
CA THR A 50 -35.96 26.31 7.72
C THR A 50 -34.61 25.89 7.11
N TYR A 51 -34.07 24.78 7.58
CA TYR A 51 -32.73 24.30 7.28
C TYR A 51 -32.74 22.79 7.07
N PHE A 52 -31.91 22.32 6.15
CA PHE A 52 -31.68 20.90 5.92
C PHE A 52 -30.22 20.54 6.18
N ILE A 53 -30.00 19.28 6.55
CA ILE A 53 -28.65 18.74 6.64
C ILE A 53 -28.13 18.56 5.22
N TYR A 54 -27.15 19.37 4.85
CA TYR A 54 -26.44 19.32 3.57
C TYR A 54 -25.13 18.58 3.79
N ARG A 55 -25.21 17.25 3.79
CA ARG A 55 -23.98 16.47 3.88
C ARG A 55 -23.32 16.48 2.54
N MET A 56 -22.28 17.32 2.41
CA MET A 56 -21.13 16.89 1.62
C MET A 56 -20.77 15.51 2.14
N GLN A 57 -21.08 14.48 1.35
CA GLN A 57 -20.44 13.19 1.57
C GLN A 57 -18.96 13.54 1.64
N GLN A 58 -18.32 13.35 2.80
CA GLN A 58 -16.88 13.23 2.82
C GLN A 58 -16.62 12.18 1.76
N THR A 59 -16.03 12.67 0.66
CA THR A 59 -15.74 11.90 -0.52
C THR A 59 -15.07 10.63 -0.06
N SER A 60 -15.38 9.52 -0.71
CA SER A 60 -14.81 8.20 -0.48
C SER A 60 -13.29 8.22 -0.18
N SER A 61 -12.59 9.25 -0.64
CA SER A 61 -11.18 9.59 -0.41
C SER A 61 -10.60 9.35 0.99
N ALA A 62 -11.21 9.73 2.13
CA ALA A 62 -10.56 9.51 3.44
C ALA A 62 -10.54 8.02 3.84
N ARG A 63 -11.67 7.34 3.64
CA ARG A 63 -11.78 5.89 3.83
C ARG A 63 -10.96 5.12 2.79
N ASP A 64 -10.91 5.62 1.56
CA ASP A 64 -10.13 5.01 0.47
C ASP A 64 -8.63 5.17 0.72
N VAL A 65 -8.19 6.31 1.30
CA VAL A 65 -6.82 6.53 1.77
C VAL A 65 -6.48 5.52 2.88
N GLU A 66 -7.33 5.39 3.90
CA GLU A 66 -7.12 4.41 4.98
C GLU A 66 -7.06 2.97 4.43
N LEU A 67 -7.97 2.63 3.51
CA LEU A 67 -8.02 1.31 2.88
C LEU A 67 -6.76 1.03 2.07
N LEU A 68 -6.30 1.99 1.28
CA LEU A 68 -5.09 1.87 0.47
C LEU A 68 -3.85 1.77 1.38
N ALA A 69 -3.76 2.57 2.44
CA ALA A 69 -2.67 2.50 3.41
C ALA A 69 -2.60 1.13 4.10
N ASN A 70 -3.76 0.54 4.44
CA ASN A 70 -3.83 -0.83 4.96
C ASN A 70 -3.31 -1.88 3.95
N GLN A 71 -3.68 -1.76 2.68
CA GLN A 71 -3.20 -2.68 1.63
C GLN A 71 -1.69 -2.57 1.43
N LEU A 72 -1.17 -1.34 1.39
CA LEU A 72 0.27 -1.09 1.27
C LEU A 72 1.03 -1.62 2.47
N THR A 73 0.49 -1.45 3.68
CA THR A 73 1.08 -2.00 4.91
C THR A 73 1.22 -3.51 4.83
N LEU A 74 0.13 -4.22 4.48
CA LEU A 74 0.18 -5.69 4.30
C LEU A 74 1.13 -6.12 3.20
N PHE A 75 1.17 -5.39 2.09
CA PHE A 75 2.11 -5.64 1.01
C PHE A 75 3.56 -5.51 1.48
N LEU A 76 3.91 -4.40 2.13
CA LEU A 76 5.26 -4.15 2.63
C LEU A 76 5.69 -5.16 3.70
N LYS A 77 4.81 -5.52 4.65
CA LYS A 77 5.07 -6.60 5.64
C LYS A 77 5.45 -7.92 4.98
N ARG A 78 4.92 -8.20 3.79
CA ARG A 78 5.17 -9.46 3.09
C ARG A 78 6.49 -9.47 2.33
N ILE A 79 6.91 -8.33 1.79
CA ILE A 79 8.06 -8.26 0.86
C ILE A 79 9.28 -7.53 1.43
N THR A 80 9.20 -7.03 2.66
CA THR A 80 10.28 -6.30 3.34
C THR A 80 10.43 -6.76 4.79
N PHE A 81 11.62 -6.62 5.37
CA PHE A 81 11.92 -6.92 6.78
C PHE A 81 11.85 -5.66 7.68
N VAL A 82 11.12 -4.62 7.28
CA VAL A 82 11.17 -3.34 7.99
C VAL A 82 10.69 -3.43 9.44
N GLU A 83 9.74 -4.33 9.74
CA GLU A 83 9.22 -4.54 11.10
C GLU A 83 10.24 -5.22 12.02
N GLU A 84 10.97 -6.22 11.51
CA GLU A 84 12.08 -6.89 12.21
C GLU A 84 13.24 -5.92 12.49
N LEU A 85 13.32 -4.85 11.70
CA LEU A 85 14.29 -3.76 11.86
C LEU A 85 13.70 -2.60 12.69
N GLY A 86 12.53 -2.83 13.27
CA GLY A 86 11.82 -1.99 14.24
C GLY A 86 11.21 -0.73 13.65
N ILE A 87 10.84 -0.75 12.38
CA ILE A 87 9.90 0.22 11.81
C ILE A 87 8.49 -0.36 12.01
N ASP A 88 7.69 0.27 12.86
CA ASP A 88 6.31 -0.15 13.08
C ASP A 88 5.43 0.37 11.93
N LEU A 89 5.05 -0.53 11.02
CA LEU A 89 4.26 -0.14 9.84
C LEU A 89 2.81 0.23 10.21
N ASP A 90 2.27 -0.33 11.29
CA ASP A 90 0.93 0.01 11.76
C ASP A 90 0.93 1.43 12.36
N GLU A 91 1.96 1.79 13.13
CA GLU A 91 2.15 3.16 13.62
C GLU A 91 2.37 4.15 12.46
N MET A 92 3.19 3.79 11.47
CA MET A 92 3.38 4.64 10.28
C MET A 92 2.09 4.85 9.49
N ARG A 93 1.27 3.79 9.34
CA ARG A 93 -0.06 3.88 8.73
C ARG A 93 -0.97 4.81 9.51
N ASP A 94 -1.06 4.62 10.83
CA ASP A 94 -2.00 5.36 11.69
C ASP A 94 -1.67 6.86 11.74
N ASN A 95 -0.38 7.20 11.59
CA ASN A 95 0.11 8.58 11.52
C ASN A 95 0.22 9.12 10.09
N TYR A 96 -0.13 8.33 9.07
CA TYR A 96 0.00 8.74 7.69
C TYR A 96 -1.07 9.76 7.29
N TYR A 97 -0.61 10.90 6.79
CA TYR A 97 -1.47 11.94 6.24
C TYR A 97 -1.16 12.15 4.75
N PHE A 98 -2.19 12.02 3.92
CA PHE A 98 -2.17 12.41 2.51
C PHE A 98 -3.00 13.69 2.32
N PRO A 99 -2.44 14.79 1.78
CA PRO A 99 -3.13 16.06 1.71
C PRO A 99 -4.44 16.01 0.91
N GLU A 100 -5.53 16.55 1.47
CA GLU A 100 -6.83 16.62 0.77
C GLU A 100 -6.78 17.28 -0.62
N PRO A 101 -6.00 18.36 -0.86
CA PRO A 101 -5.85 18.92 -2.20
C PRO A 101 -5.25 17.96 -3.23
N SER A 102 -4.51 16.93 -2.79
CA SER A 102 -3.95 15.91 -3.67
C SER A 102 -4.99 14.88 -4.11
N LEU A 103 -6.14 14.79 -3.42
CA LEU A 103 -7.24 13.86 -3.74
C LEU A 103 -8.08 14.30 -4.94
N THR A 104 -7.88 15.53 -5.44
CA THR A 104 -8.49 15.99 -6.70
C THR A 104 -7.75 15.48 -7.94
N ASP A 105 -6.56 14.91 -7.77
CA ASP A 105 -5.79 14.31 -8.87
C ASP A 105 -6.41 12.97 -9.29
N PRO A 106 -6.66 12.70 -10.58
CA PRO A 106 -7.18 11.40 -11.01
C PRO A 106 -6.28 10.22 -10.67
N ASN A 107 -4.97 10.45 -10.50
CA ASN A 107 -3.97 9.44 -10.13
C ASN A 107 -3.54 9.57 -8.65
N TRP A 108 -4.42 10.08 -7.80
CA TRP A 108 -4.09 10.31 -6.39
C TRP A 108 -3.70 9.02 -5.66
N LYS A 109 -4.26 7.87 -6.06
CA LYS A 109 -3.97 6.57 -5.45
C LYS A 109 -2.53 6.14 -5.72
N GLU A 110 -2.07 6.22 -6.97
CA GLU A 110 -0.69 5.91 -7.34
C GLU A 110 0.31 6.87 -6.68
N LYS A 111 -0.07 8.14 -6.52
CA LYS A 111 0.75 9.14 -5.83
C LYS A 111 0.84 8.87 -4.33
N MET A 112 -0.28 8.58 -3.68
CA MET A 112 -0.34 8.26 -2.26
C MET A 112 0.46 6.99 -1.95
N SER A 113 0.30 5.95 -2.76
CA SER A 113 1.04 4.70 -2.58
C SER A 113 2.54 4.88 -2.72
N CYS A 114 2.99 5.62 -3.74
CA CYS A 114 4.39 5.98 -3.88
C CYS A 114 4.91 6.78 -2.66
N ASP A 115 4.19 7.82 -2.23
CA ASP A 115 4.55 8.64 -1.06
C ASP A 115 4.64 7.82 0.23
N PHE A 116 3.68 6.92 0.47
CA PHE A 116 3.69 6.04 1.63
C PHE A 116 4.91 5.11 1.63
N ILE A 117 5.19 4.43 0.51
CA ILE A 117 6.35 3.55 0.38
C ILE A 117 7.65 4.34 0.55
N GLN A 118 7.74 5.55 -0.03
CA GLN A 118 8.91 6.42 0.16
C GLN A 118 9.14 6.77 1.64
N LYS A 119 8.08 7.12 2.39
CA LYS A 119 8.19 7.40 3.82
C LYS A 119 8.71 6.21 4.61
N VAL A 120 8.23 5.00 4.32
CA VAL A 120 8.73 3.77 4.95
C VAL A 120 10.22 3.58 4.63
N ASN A 121 10.61 3.72 3.35
CA ASN A 121 12.01 3.59 2.94
C ASN A 121 12.92 4.63 3.62
N TYR A 122 12.46 5.87 3.77
CA TYR A 122 13.21 6.91 4.46
C TYR A 122 13.35 6.66 5.95
N ALA A 123 12.27 6.26 6.63
CA ALA A 123 12.33 5.89 8.04
C ALA A 123 13.34 4.75 8.27
N PHE A 124 13.36 3.77 7.36
CA PHE A 124 14.33 2.70 7.36
C PHE A 124 15.78 3.21 7.21
N ILE A 125 16.05 4.08 6.22
CA ILE A 125 17.39 4.68 6.05
C ILE A 125 17.81 5.42 7.31
N GLU A 126 16.98 6.32 7.82
CA GLU A 126 17.32 7.15 8.98
C GLU A 126 17.75 6.28 10.15
N LYS A 127 16.94 5.29 10.51
CA LYS A 127 17.24 4.36 11.60
C LYS A 127 18.53 3.58 11.39
N ARG A 128 18.83 3.16 10.16
CA ARG A 128 20.07 2.45 9.85
C ARG A 128 21.29 3.35 9.85
N THR A 129 21.18 4.57 9.33
CA THR A 129 22.28 5.54 9.36
C THR A 129 22.64 5.95 10.79
N GLU A 130 21.70 5.93 11.74
CA GLU A 130 21.99 6.14 13.16
C GLU A 130 22.84 5.01 13.78
N HIS A 131 22.73 3.79 13.26
CA HIS A 131 23.39 2.60 13.81
C HIS A 131 24.71 2.26 13.11
N LEU A 132 24.94 2.83 11.92
CA LEU A 132 26.19 2.69 11.18
C LEU A 132 27.21 3.70 11.69
N ASN A 133 28.24 3.20 12.41
CA ASN A 133 29.42 4.00 12.76
C ASN A 133 30.06 4.59 11.49
N PRO A 134 30.67 5.79 11.54
CA PRO A 134 31.24 6.45 10.36
C PRO A 134 32.51 5.71 9.89
N HIS A 135 32.36 4.69 9.05
CA HIS A 135 33.47 4.11 8.29
C HIS A 135 33.73 4.94 7.01
N PRO A 136 34.95 4.92 6.45
CA PRO A 136 35.36 5.87 5.41
C PRO A 136 34.74 5.64 4.02
N ASP A 137 34.10 4.49 3.79
CA ASP A 137 33.54 4.07 2.49
C ASP A 137 32.02 4.37 2.36
N HIS A 138 31.53 5.39 3.09
CA HIS A 138 30.11 5.64 3.23
C HIS A 138 29.42 6.12 1.94
N ILE A 139 28.30 5.46 1.62
CA ILE A 139 27.33 5.93 0.65
C ILE A 139 26.78 7.26 1.14
N SER A 140 26.81 8.30 0.30
CA SER A 140 26.28 9.61 0.70
C SER A 140 24.77 9.53 0.98
N LYS A 141 24.27 10.39 1.87
CA LYS A 141 22.83 10.45 2.18
C LYS A 141 22.00 10.67 0.91
N GLU A 142 22.48 11.49 -0.01
CA GLU A 142 21.83 11.76 -1.29
C GLU A 142 21.70 10.49 -2.16
N HIS A 143 22.75 9.66 -2.19
CA HIS A 143 22.69 8.38 -2.91
C HIS A 143 21.71 7.40 -2.26
N LEU A 144 21.69 7.32 -0.92
CA LEU A 144 20.72 6.49 -0.20
C LEU A 144 19.27 6.93 -0.50
N VAL A 145 19.02 8.24 -0.46
CA VAL A 145 17.72 8.83 -0.80
C VAL A 145 17.32 8.47 -2.22
N TYR A 146 18.20 8.71 -3.21
CA TYR A 146 17.92 8.37 -4.61
C TYR A 146 17.58 6.89 -4.79
N ILE A 147 18.36 5.99 -4.19
CA ILE A 147 18.11 4.56 -4.29
C ILE A 147 16.75 4.19 -3.67
N CYS A 148 16.40 4.78 -2.52
CA CYS A 148 15.11 4.54 -1.88
C CYS A 148 13.92 5.07 -2.69
N GLU A 149 14.08 6.17 -3.41
CA GLU A 149 13.07 6.64 -4.37
C GLU A 149 12.90 5.66 -5.53
N GLN A 150 13.99 5.10 -6.07
CA GLN A 150 13.93 4.09 -7.14
C GLN A 150 13.22 2.82 -6.67
N ILE A 151 13.56 2.34 -5.46
CA ILE A 151 12.91 1.19 -4.85
C ILE A 151 11.41 1.47 -4.66
N ALA A 152 11.06 2.64 -4.10
CA ALA A 152 9.66 2.99 -3.88
C ALA A 152 8.88 3.01 -5.20
N TYR A 153 9.48 3.54 -6.27
CA TYR A 153 8.91 3.52 -7.60
C TYR A 153 8.64 2.08 -8.09
N TRP A 154 9.63 1.17 -8.02
CA TRP A 154 9.45 -0.21 -8.48
C TRP A 154 8.47 -1.01 -7.63
N LEU A 155 8.46 -0.80 -6.30
CA LEU A 155 7.49 -1.42 -5.39
C LEU A 155 6.07 -0.92 -5.67
N ASN A 156 5.92 0.38 -5.92
CA ASN A 156 4.65 0.95 -6.33
C ASN A 156 4.16 0.34 -7.64
N GLU A 157 5.02 0.22 -8.65
CA GLU A 157 4.67 -0.44 -9.91
C GLU A 157 4.22 -1.89 -9.69
N ALA A 158 4.92 -2.66 -8.86
CA ALA A 158 4.56 -4.04 -8.56
C ALA A 158 3.19 -4.15 -7.86
N PHE A 159 2.94 -3.27 -6.89
CA PHE A 159 1.66 -3.17 -6.20
C PHE A 159 0.50 -2.93 -7.18
N TRP A 160 0.62 -1.95 -8.07
CA TRP A 160 -0.42 -1.63 -9.05
C TRP A 160 -0.56 -2.68 -10.17
N LYS A 161 0.51 -3.40 -10.51
CA LYS A 161 0.45 -4.59 -11.38
C LYS A 161 -0.20 -5.81 -10.71
N LYS A 162 -0.58 -5.70 -9.42
CA LYS A 162 -1.17 -6.76 -8.59
C LYS A 162 -0.34 -8.05 -8.53
N SER A 163 0.93 -7.98 -8.89
CA SER A 163 1.80 -9.15 -9.00
C SER A 163 3.26 -8.77 -8.87
N ILE A 164 4.03 -9.64 -8.21
CA ILE A 164 5.47 -9.50 -8.08
C ILE A 164 6.13 -10.88 -8.13
N ASN A 165 7.23 -11.01 -8.87
CA ASN A 165 8.18 -12.12 -8.71
C ASN A 165 9.29 -11.62 -7.76
N PRO A 166 9.28 -12.00 -6.47
CA PRO A 166 10.16 -11.37 -5.48
C PRO A 166 11.64 -11.61 -5.75
N LEU A 167 12.01 -12.82 -6.17
CA LEU A 167 13.41 -13.16 -6.43
C LEU A 167 13.95 -12.40 -7.64
N GLU A 168 13.18 -12.35 -8.73
CA GLU A 168 13.53 -11.58 -9.93
C GLU A 168 13.58 -10.08 -9.63
N PHE A 169 12.64 -9.56 -8.83
CA PHE A 169 12.63 -8.18 -8.38
C PHE A 169 13.87 -7.83 -7.55
N TYR A 170 14.25 -8.72 -6.63
CA TYR A 170 15.47 -8.58 -5.84
C TYR A 170 16.71 -8.54 -6.73
N GLN A 171 16.83 -9.48 -7.68
CA GLN A 171 17.95 -9.54 -8.63
C GLN A 171 18.03 -8.27 -9.49
N LEU A 172 16.91 -7.80 -10.02
CA LEU A 172 16.82 -6.57 -10.78
C LEU A 172 17.25 -5.35 -9.94
N SER A 173 16.85 -5.31 -8.67
CA SER A 173 17.24 -4.23 -7.76
C SER A 173 18.75 -4.25 -7.51
N ILE A 174 19.34 -5.41 -7.25
CA ILE A 174 20.80 -5.57 -7.11
C ILE A 174 21.53 -5.20 -8.39
N GLU A 175 21.06 -5.60 -9.57
CA GLU A 175 21.69 -5.25 -10.84
C GLU A 175 21.69 -3.73 -11.05
N LYS A 176 20.52 -3.10 -10.86
CA LYS A 176 20.37 -1.65 -11.07
C LYS A 176 21.14 -0.82 -10.04
N ILE A 177 21.23 -1.29 -8.80
CA ILE A 177 21.89 -0.55 -7.71
C ILE A 177 23.38 -0.88 -7.60
N GLY A 178 23.76 -2.13 -7.86
CA GLY A 178 25.13 -2.66 -7.79
C GLY A 178 26.09 -2.04 -8.81
N THR A 179 25.57 -1.40 -9.87
CA THR A 179 26.39 -0.55 -10.76
C THR A 179 26.89 0.73 -10.09
N SER A 180 26.32 1.11 -8.93
CA SER A 180 26.52 2.42 -8.31
C SER A 180 27.24 2.38 -6.96
N THR A 181 27.10 1.32 -6.15
CA THR A 181 27.69 1.26 -4.78
C THR A 181 27.74 -0.17 -4.20
N GLU A 182 28.93 -0.77 -4.04
CA GLU A 182 29.10 -2.13 -3.46
C GLU A 182 28.56 -2.24 -2.02
N GLY A 183 28.73 -1.21 -1.18
CA GLY A 183 28.24 -1.20 0.21
C GLY A 183 26.71 -1.19 0.35
N PHE A 184 25.95 -0.97 -0.73
CA PHE A 184 24.49 -0.94 -0.65
C PHE A 184 23.87 -2.33 -0.66
N ILE A 185 24.57 -3.32 -1.23
CA ILE A 185 24.04 -4.67 -1.39
C ILE A 185 23.67 -5.27 -0.04
N GLU A 186 24.54 -5.14 0.96
CA GLU A 186 24.27 -5.62 2.33
C GLU A 186 23.07 -4.90 2.97
N PHE A 187 22.94 -3.60 2.74
CA PHE A 187 21.80 -2.81 3.21
C PHE A 187 20.49 -3.31 2.58
N TRP A 188 20.50 -3.58 1.27
CA TRP A 188 19.34 -4.08 0.54
C TRP A 188 18.93 -5.51 0.95
N GLN A 189 19.91 -6.38 1.17
CA GLN A 189 19.69 -7.75 1.63
C GLN A 189 18.98 -7.81 2.98
N GLN A 190 19.22 -6.82 3.84
CA GLN A 190 18.54 -6.71 5.12
C GLN A 190 17.14 -6.09 4.98
N TYR A 191 16.89 -5.32 3.92
CA TYR A 191 15.60 -4.67 3.70
C TYR A 191 14.57 -5.59 3.03
N PHE A 192 14.95 -6.28 1.95
CA PHE A 192 14.01 -7.00 1.09
C PHE A 192 13.92 -8.49 1.45
N VAL A 193 12.72 -9.06 1.33
CA VAL A 193 12.49 -10.50 1.51
C VAL A 193 12.52 -11.19 0.13
N PRO A 194 13.63 -11.83 -0.27
CA PRO A 194 13.78 -12.40 -1.62
C PRO A 194 12.81 -13.54 -1.91
N LEU A 195 12.42 -14.28 -0.87
CA LEU A 195 11.48 -15.39 -0.93
C LEU A 195 10.57 -15.30 0.29
N PRO A 196 9.45 -14.56 0.20
CA PRO A 196 8.60 -14.31 1.36
C PRO A 196 7.71 -15.50 1.71
N GLU A 197 7.22 -15.53 2.95
CA GLU A 197 6.34 -16.59 3.43
C GLU A 197 5.07 -16.74 2.57
N GLY A 198 4.73 -18.00 2.32
CA GLY A 198 3.65 -18.40 1.41
C GLY A 198 3.96 -18.25 -0.07
N ALA A 199 5.20 -17.89 -0.47
CA ALA A 199 5.61 -17.97 -1.87
C ALA A 199 5.77 -19.45 -2.29
N VAL A 200 5.36 -19.76 -3.52
CA VAL A 200 5.54 -21.08 -4.12
C VAL A 200 6.78 -21.07 -5.00
N VAL A 201 7.66 -22.04 -4.79
CA VAL A 201 8.93 -22.19 -5.53
C VAL A 201 8.98 -23.56 -6.20
N LEU A 202 9.56 -23.59 -7.39
CA LEU A 202 9.89 -24.81 -8.12
C LEU A 202 11.39 -25.06 -7.98
N LEU A 203 11.75 -26.23 -7.47
CA LEU A 203 13.13 -26.67 -7.34
C LEU A 203 13.66 -27.21 -8.68
N LYS A 204 14.98 -27.22 -8.84
CA LYS A 204 15.64 -27.76 -10.05
C LYS A 204 15.37 -29.23 -10.35
N ASP A 205 14.93 -30.01 -9.35
CA ASP A 205 14.53 -31.40 -9.54
C ASP A 205 13.03 -31.57 -9.86
N GLY A 206 12.32 -30.45 -10.07
CA GLY A 206 10.92 -30.40 -10.50
C GLY A 206 9.90 -30.44 -9.37
N ARG A 207 10.32 -30.43 -8.10
CA ARG A 207 9.38 -30.43 -6.96
C ARG A 207 8.90 -29.02 -6.61
N GLU A 208 7.62 -28.90 -6.27
CA GLU A 208 7.04 -27.64 -5.77
C GLU A 208 7.07 -27.57 -4.24
N CYS A 209 7.46 -26.42 -3.72
CA CYS A 209 7.52 -26.14 -2.29
C CYS A 209 6.88 -24.79 -1.97
N GLU A 210 6.40 -24.66 -0.74
CA GLU A 210 5.99 -23.38 -0.15
C GLU A 210 7.05 -22.88 0.83
N VAL A 211 7.35 -21.59 0.76
CA VAL A 211 8.19 -20.91 1.76
C VAL A 211 7.43 -20.81 3.07
N SER A 212 7.93 -21.50 4.09
CA SER A 212 7.28 -21.61 5.40
C SER A 212 7.82 -20.63 6.44
N ALA A 213 9.10 -20.26 6.33
CA ALA A 213 9.71 -19.27 7.21
C ALA A 213 10.93 -18.62 6.54
N VAL A 214 11.17 -17.36 6.89
CA VAL A 214 12.34 -16.59 6.44
C VAL A 214 12.92 -15.82 7.62
N SER A 215 14.23 -15.60 7.65
CA SER A 215 14.91 -14.84 8.70
C SER A 215 15.71 -13.70 8.10
N VAL A 216 15.67 -12.53 8.74
CA VAL A 216 16.48 -11.36 8.38
C VAL A 216 17.98 -11.63 8.45
N ASP A 217 18.42 -12.57 9.29
CA ASP A 217 19.84 -12.93 9.42
C ASP A 217 20.31 -13.84 8.28
N LYS A 218 19.38 -14.55 7.64
CA LYS A 218 19.63 -15.48 6.53
C LYS A 218 18.53 -15.37 5.47
N PRO A 219 18.41 -14.22 4.80
CA PRO A 219 17.29 -13.95 3.89
C PRO A 219 17.28 -14.89 2.68
N PHE A 220 18.45 -15.47 2.34
CA PHE A 220 18.61 -16.41 1.24
C PHE A 220 18.57 -17.89 1.65
N SER A 221 18.21 -18.20 2.91
CA SER A 221 18.08 -19.57 3.39
C SER A 221 16.70 -19.83 3.99
N PRO A 222 15.61 -19.66 3.21
CA PRO A 222 14.27 -19.93 3.71
C PRO A 222 14.09 -21.40 4.07
N LEU A 223 13.15 -21.64 4.99
CA LEU A 223 12.62 -22.97 5.26
C LEU A 223 11.52 -23.27 4.24
N LEU A 224 11.66 -24.38 3.51
CA LEU A 224 10.69 -24.83 2.53
C LEU A 224 9.92 -26.06 3.02
N THR A 225 8.64 -26.14 2.66
CA THR A 225 7.78 -27.31 2.87
C THR A 225 7.29 -27.83 1.52
N TYR A 226 7.42 -29.13 1.27
CA TYR A 226 6.93 -29.75 0.03
C TYR A 226 5.40 -29.72 -0.05
N LEU A 227 4.84 -29.29 -1.19
CA LEU A 227 3.39 -29.27 -1.41
C LEU A 227 2.81 -30.68 -1.62
N ASP A 228 3.58 -31.56 -2.26
CA ASP A 228 3.09 -32.83 -2.78
C ASP A 228 3.04 -33.96 -1.74
N ASN A 229 3.61 -33.75 -0.55
CA ASN A 229 3.82 -34.81 0.43
C ASN A 229 2.89 -34.68 1.65
N GLN A 230 2.08 -35.72 1.86
CA GLN A 230 1.29 -35.97 3.08
C GLN A 230 2.13 -36.04 4.38
N GLU A 231 3.46 -35.95 4.30
CA GLU A 231 4.40 -36.05 5.43
C GLU A 231 4.97 -34.71 5.92
N GLY A 232 4.65 -33.56 5.31
CA GLY A 232 5.08 -32.24 5.81
C GLY A 232 6.59 -32.07 5.98
N LYS A 233 7.39 -32.74 5.13
CA LYS A 233 8.85 -32.65 5.19
C LYS A 233 9.31 -31.22 4.90
N THR A 234 10.16 -30.70 5.78
CA THR A 234 10.75 -29.37 5.65
C THR A 234 12.25 -29.44 5.47
N TYR A 235 12.84 -28.51 4.73
CA TYR A 235 14.30 -28.37 4.64
C TYR A 235 14.69 -26.90 4.41
N PHE A 236 15.91 -26.55 4.80
CA PHE A 236 16.47 -25.22 4.55
C PHE A 236 17.17 -25.18 3.20
N VAL A 237 16.97 -24.10 2.47
CA VAL A 237 17.75 -23.82 1.25
C VAL A 237 19.14 -23.35 1.65
N GLU A 238 20.17 -23.98 1.11
CA GLU A 238 21.57 -23.58 1.30
C GLU A 238 22.03 -22.59 0.23
N ASP A 239 21.57 -22.78 -1.02
CA ASP A 239 21.83 -21.85 -2.13
C ASP A 239 20.60 -21.70 -3.03
N ILE A 240 19.95 -20.53 -2.98
CA ILE A 240 18.79 -20.21 -3.83
C ILE A 240 19.11 -20.32 -5.32
N SER A 241 20.29 -19.87 -5.76
CA SER A 241 20.67 -19.93 -7.18
C SER A 241 20.97 -21.38 -7.60
N GLY A 242 21.39 -22.20 -6.64
CA GLY A 242 21.70 -23.61 -6.77
C GLY A 242 20.47 -24.52 -6.77
N GLU A 243 19.44 -24.18 -6.00
CA GLU A 243 18.33 -25.09 -5.68
C GLU A 243 17.00 -24.70 -6.32
N ILE A 244 16.75 -23.39 -6.50
CA ILE A 244 15.49 -22.88 -7.01
C ILE A 244 15.62 -22.60 -8.50
N GLU A 245 14.73 -23.20 -9.28
CA GLU A 245 14.63 -22.96 -10.73
C GLU A 245 13.71 -21.78 -11.02
N TYR A 246 12.60 -21.70 -10.29
CA TYR A 246 11.56 -20.71 -10.55
C TYR A 246 10.78 -20.36 -9.28
N VAL A 247 10.28 -19.13 -9.22
CA VAL A 247 9.40 -18.65 -8.16
C VAL A 247 8.10 -18.18 -8.81
N GLN A 248 6.97 -18.71 -8.36
CA GLN A 248 5.67 -18.27 -8.88
C GLN A 248 5.42 -16.81 -8.47
N PRO A 249 4.94 -15.95 -9.39
CA PRO A 249 4.53 -14.60 -9.05
C PRO A 249 3.48 -14.61 -7.95
N MET A 250 3.71 -13.78 -6.95
CA MET A 250 2.77 -13.63 -5.86
C MET A 250 1.68 -12.65 -6.26
N ILE A 251 0.44 -13.08 -6.11
CA ILE A 251 -0.71 -12.21 -6.30
C ILE A 251 -0.82 -11.26 -5.09
N ILE A 252 -0.82 -9.96 -5.38
CA ILE A 252 -1.05 -8.92 -4.38
C ILE A 252 -2.56 -8.71 -4.35
N LEU A 253 -3.22 -9.27 -3.34
CA LEU A 253 -4.67 -9.17 -3.18
C LEU A 253 -5.04 -7.72 -2.85
N SER A 254 -5.77 -7.04 -3.75
CA SER A 254 -6.47 -5.80 -3.41
C SER A 254 -7.90 -6.13 -2.95
N LEU A 255 -8.44 -5.37 -2.01
CA LEU A 255 -9.78 -5.61 -1.47
C LEU A 255 -10.91 -5.32 -2.48
N ASP A 256 -10.61 -4.66 -3.59
CA ASP A 256 -11.57 -4.47 -4.69
C ASP A 256 -12.00 -5.82 -5.31
N ASP A 257 -11.17 -6.85 -5.20
CA ASP A 257 -11.45 -8.19 -5.72
C ASP A 257 -12.36 -9.03 -4.78
N ARG A 258 -12.79 -8.49 -3.61
CA ARG A 258 -13.74 -9.15 -2.69
C ARG A 258 -15.19 -8.68 -2.83
N ASN A 259 -15.46 -7.74 -3.73
CA ASN A 259 -16.80 -7.18 -3.99
C ASN A 259 -17.34 -7.49 -5.41
N GLN A 260 -16.72 -8.44 -6.13
CA GLN A 260 -17.28 -9.08 -7.33
C GLN A 260 -17.78 -10.48 -6.98
#